data_AF-A0A1I1INB0-F1
#
_entry.id   AF-A0A1I1INB0-F1
#
_cell.length_a   1.000
_cell.length_b   1.000
_cell.length_c   1.000
_cell.angle_alpha   90.00
_cell.angle_beta   90.00
_cell.angle_gamma   90.00
#
_symmetry.space_group_name_H-M   'P 1'
#
loop_
_entity.id
_entity.type
_entity.pdbx_description
1 polymer ?
#
loop_
_entity_poly.entity_id
_entity_poly.type
_entity_poly.pdbx_seq_one_letter_code
_entity_poly.pdbx_strand_id
1 'polypeptide(L)'
;MENTKPKKSLIKRIRNIVLILLSLIILIYVIINIVFWNIGMPERYFDYEVLENDTIEIEHYTGPFFLLNIPDTIEGKPVSSIGKSIFEESLYENGKYVDTKYYVMYKYVTAIHLPDTVEEIHCRAFENCTNLMTINIPSNLRYTGSYILAGTKVRELVFPKGITEICCGVDLDSSFIIPNQCFFSFADMKYLRKVVLPEGLKKIGDSAFSDCTALKSIIIPNSVEEIETCAFMKCTSLKKVTLPNSIEEIGYGAFQKSGLTEVNIPKSLVKNGGCIFRNTPFEETLEKEAKGDFIIFNDVLLYKYIGEDENVVIPDGIESICDRAFLTSPNVKTVEIPESVRYINDAFQSSVYDTSTIESLVIPDSVEEIDAYAFAECTALKKIVIPASVKEIGEHAFDGCTSLKEVIIEGSPKIGEDAFKDCDSLVNKPE
;
A
#
# COMPACT_ATOMS: atom_id res chain seq x y z
N MET A 1 11.90 74.78 -28.18
CA MET A 1 12.54 73.46 -28.03
C MET A 1 12.17 72.93 -26.66
N GLU A 2 11.19 72.03 -26.63
CA GLU A 2 10.61 71.45 -25.41
C GLU A 2 11.61 70.57 -24.65
N ASN A 3 11.62 70.76 -23.34
CA ASN A 3 12.50 70.12 -22.39
C ASN A 3 11.83 68.85 -21.82
N THR A 4 11.87 67.73 -22.55
CA THR A 4 11.14 66.48 -22.19
C THR A 4 12.03 65.36 -21.62
N LYS A 5 13.23 65.67 -21.11
CA LYS A 5 14.16 64.68 -20.50
C LYS A 5 14.01 64.33 -18.99
N PRO A 6 13.17 64.95 -18.12
CA PRO A 6 13.14 64.57 -16.69
C PRO A 6 12.37 63.27 -16.35
N LYS A 7 11.31 62.92 -17.12
CA LYS A 7 10.37 61.86 -16.73
C LYS A 7 10.98 60.45 -16.72
N LYS A 8 11.86 60.12 -17.68
CA LYS A 8 12.51 58.78 -17.74
C LYS A 8 13.48 58.53 -16.57
N SER A 9 14.18 59.57 -16.11
CA SER A 9 15.10 59.49 -14.96
C SER A 9 14.33 59.25 -13.66
N LEU A 10 13.23 59.97 -13.46
CA LEU A 10 12.36 59.84 -12.30
C LEU A 10 11.68 58.46 -12.23
N ILE A 11 11.14 57.97 -13.35
CA ILE A 11 10.52 56.63 -13.44
C ILE A 11 11.55 55.54 -13.10
N LYS A 12 12.79 55.64 -13.60
CA LYS A 12 13.86 54.69 -13.27
C LYS A 12 14.20 54.70 -11.77
N ARG A 13 14.26 55.88 -11.15
CA ARG A 13 14.50 56.02 -9.70
C ARG A 13 13.34 55.41 -8.89
N ILE A 14 12.10 55.71 -9.24
CA ILE A 14 10.91 55.14 -8.59
C ILE A 14 10.92 53.61 -8.72
N ARG A 15 11.15 53.08 -9.93
CA ARG A 15 11.26 51.62 -10.14
C ARG A 15 12.34 50.99 -9.26
N ASN A 16 13.51 51.61 -9.17
CA ASN A 16 14.60 51.10 -8.32
C ASN A 16 14.21 51.13 -6.83
N ILE A 17 13.56 52.20 -6.34
CA ILE A 17 13.07 52.27 -4.96
C ILE A 17 12.03 51.18 -4.71
N VAL A 18 11.07 50.98 -5.62
CA VAL A 18 10.06 49.92 -5.51
C VAL A 18 10.72 48.54 -5.46
N LEU A 19 11.72 48.27 -6.31
CA LEU A 19 12.45 47.00 -6.29
C LEU A 19 13.22 46.78 -4.97
N ILE A 20 13.82 47.82 -4.41
CA ILE A 20 14.50 47.75 -3.11
C ILE A 20 13.49 47.45 -2.00
N LEU A 21 12.35 48.15 -1.98
CA LEU A 21 11.30 47.92 -1.00
C LEU A 21 10.71 46.50 -1.10
N LEU A 22 10.44 46.02 -2.32
CA LEU A 22 9.99 44.64 -2.55
C LEU A 22 11.02 43.63 -2.06
N SER A 23 12.31 43.87 -2.33
CA SER A 23 13.39 42.99 -1.85
C SER A 23 13.48 42.96 -0.32
N LEU A 24 13.30 44.12 0.34
CA LEU A 24 13.26 44.22 1.79
C LEU A 24 12.06 43.49 2.38
N ILE A 25 10.87 43.62 1.77
CA ILE A 25 9.66 42.90 2.21
C ILE A 25 9.87 41.39 2.10
N ILE A 26 10.43 40.90 0.98
CA ILE A 26 10.75 39.48 0.80
C ILE A 26 11.76 39.03 1.85
N LEU A 27 12.82 39.82 2.10
CA LEU A 27 13.83 39.50 3.10
C LEU A 27 13.22 39.40 4.51
N ILE A 28 12.38 40.36 4.90
CA ILE A 28 11.69 40.34 6.20
C ILE A 28 10.79 39.11 6.30
N TYR A 29 10.04 38.79 5.24
CA TYR A 29 9.18 37.61 5.22
C TYR A 29 9.98 36.30 5.35
N VAL A 30 11.12 36.17 4.68
CA VAL A 30 12.03 35.02 4.84
C VAL A 30 12.56 34.93 6.27
N ILE A 31 12.97 36.06 6.86
CA ILE A 31 13.43 36.11 8.26
C ILE A 31 12.33 35.64 9.20
N ILE A 32 11.08 36.08 9.03
CA ILE A 32 9.95 35.65 9.87
C ILE A 32 9.73 34.13 9.77
N ASN A 33 9.79 33.56 8.55
CA ASN A 33 9.67 32.10 8.37
C ASN A 33 10.78 31.36 9.12
N ILE A 34 12.02 31.83 9.06
CA ILE A 34 13.16 31.22 9.77
C ILE A 34 12.98 31.36 11.29
N VAL A 35 12.47 32.50 11.77
CA VAL A 35 12.20 32.69 13.20
C VAL A 35 11.18 31.65 13.67
N PHE A 36 10.02 31.54 13.02
CA PHE A 36 8.99 30.57 13.39
C PHE A 36 9.42 29.11 13.18
N TRP A 37 10.30 28.84 12.22
CA TRP A 37 10.92 27.52 12.09
C TRP A 37 11.72 27.13 13.34
N ASN A 38 12.36 28.07 14.03
CA ASN A 38 13.18 27.78 15.21
C ASN A 38 12.41 27.81 16.53
N ILE A 39 11.32 28.57 16.63
CA ILE A 39 10.59 28.76 17.90
C ILE A 39 9.19 28.13 17.91
N GLY A 40 8.76 27.51 16.81
CA GLY A 40 7.40 27.00 16.62
C GLY A 40 6.47 28.02 15.96
N MET A 41 5.47 27.53 15.24
CA MET A 41 4.43 28.39 14.66
C MET A 41 3.48 28.92 15.75
N PRO A 42 3.07 30.20 15.66
CA PRO A 42 2.07 30.74 16.57
C PRO A 42 0.75 29.97 16.49
N GLU A 43 0.18 29.63 17.65
CA GLU A 43 -1.06 28.83 17.79
C GLU A 43 -2.24 29.37 16.99
N ARG A 44 -2.34 30.71 16.84
CA ARG A 44 -3.39 31.40 16.07
C ARG A 44 -3.52 31.00 14.59
N TYR A 45 -2.59 30.21 14.06
CA TYR A 45 -2.60 29.72 12.68
C TYR A 45 -3.15 28.30 12.55
N PHE A 46 -3.58 27.70 13.66
CA PHE A 46 -4.14 26.37 13.70
C PHE A 46 -5.58 26.45 14.22
N ASP A 47 -6.48 25.83 13.48
CA ASP A 47 -7.77 25.40 14.03
C ASP A 47 -7.59 23.96 14.51
N TYR A 48 -8.14 23.65 15.69
CA TYR A 48 -7.83 22.42 16.40
C TYR A 48 -8.96 21.99 17.34
N GLU A 49 -8.98 20.71 17.68
CA GLU A 49 -9.88 20.10 18.66
C GLU A 49 -9.10 19.59 19.88
N VAL A 50 -9.72 19.64 21.06
CA VAL A 50 -9.22 18.99 22.27
C VAL A 50 -9.86 17.59 22.36
N LEU A 51 -9.02 16.56 22.31
CA LEU A 51 -9.43 15.16 22.37
C LEU A 51 -9.77 14.70 23.80
N GLU A 52 -10.47 13.58 23.94
CA GLU A 52 -10.90 13.04 25.24
C GLU A 52 -9.75 12.73 26.22
N ASN A 53 -8.56 12.42 25.69
CA ASN A 53 -7.34 12.14 26.45
C ASN A 53 -6.56 13.41 26.85
N ASP A 54 -7.15 14.59 26.69
CA ASP A 54 -6.57 15.90 27.00
C ASP A 54 -5.41 16.34 26.08
N THR A 55 -5.32 15.78 24.88
CA THR A 55 -4.38 16.18 23.83
C THR A 55 -5.07 16.95 22.70
N ILE A 56 -4.29 17.43 21.72
CA ILE A 56 -4.78 18.25 20.60
C ILE A 56 -4.68 17.50 19.28
N GLU A 57 -5.74 17.59 18.48
CA GLU A 57 -5.72 17.33 17.04
C GLU A 57 -5.74 18.65 16.26
N ILE A 58 -4.80 18.82 15.33
CA ILE A 58 -4.85 19.95 14.38
C ILE A 58 -5.79 19.61 13.25
N GLU A 59 -6.88 20.38 13.10
CA GLU A 59 -7.85 20.19 12.02
C GLU A 59 -7.46 21.00 10.78
N HIS A 60 -6.98 22.24 10.95
CA HIS A 60 -6.64 23.11 9.82
C HIS A 60 -5.42 23.99 10.10
N TYR A 61 -4.66 24.28 9.05
CA TYR A 61 -3.61 25.30 9.07
C TYR A 61 -3.96 26.47 8.14
N THR A 62 -4.05 27.67 8.71
CA THR A 62 -4.44 28.92 8.01
C THR A 62 -3.26 29.88 7.81
N GLY A 63 -2.05 29.48 8.18
CA GLY A 63 -0.87 30.34 8.16
C GLY A 63 -0.32 30.64 6.76
N PRO A 64 0.24 31.84 6.52
CA PRO A 64 0.79 32.23 5.22
C PRO A 64 2.27 31.86 5.04
N PHE A 65 2.81 30.87 5.77
CA PHE A 65 4.25 30.56 5.82
C PHE A 65 4.64 29.34 4.99
N PHE A 66 5.86 29.34 4.46
CA PHE A 66 6.42 28.25 3.65
C PHE A 66 7.30 27.28 4.44
N LEU A 67 7.67 27.63 5.67
CA LEU A 67 8.28 26.75 6.66
C LEU A 67 7.27 26.54 7.79
N LEU A 68 6.73 25.33 7.92
CA LEU A 68 5.73 25.01 8.94
C LEU A 68 6.41 24.20 10.05
N ASN A 69 6.58 24.79 11.23
CA ASN A 69 6.99 24.06 12.42
C ASN A 69 5.77 23.92 13.35
N ILE A 70 5.21 22.71 13.43
CA ILE A 70 4.05 22.43 14.28
C ILE A 70 4.52 22.44 15.75
N PRO A 71 3.86 23.20 16.64
CA PRO A 71 4.29 23.31 18.04
C PRO A 71 4.05 22.00 18.80
N ASP A 72 4.91 21.68 19.79
CA ASP A 72 4.73 20.52 20.68
C ASP A 72 3.42 20.61 21.47
N THR A 73 2.98 21.83 21.78
CA THR A 73 1.76 22.10 22.56
C THR A 73 0.95 23.25 21.99
N ILE A 74 -0.37 23.19 22.14
CA ILE A 74 -1.30 24.32 21.96
C ILE A 74 -2.07 24.51 23.27
N GLU A 75 -2.08 25.74 23.80
CA GLU A 75 -2.69 26.05 25.11
C GLU A 75 -2.15 25.17 26.27
N GLY A 76 -0.90 24.73 26.16
CA GLY A 76 -0.22 23.86 27.12
C GLY A 76 -0.60 22.37 27.03
N LYS A 77 -1.48 21.99 26.10
CA LYS A 77 -1.83 20.59 25.80
C LYS A 77 -0.98 20.05 24.66
N PRO A 78 -0.52 18.80 24.70
CA PRO A 78 0.35 18.25 23.67
C PRO A 78 -0.41 18.07 22.34
N VAL A 79 0.24 18.44 21.24
CA VAL A 79 -0.26 18.13 19.89
C VAL A 79 0.07 16.68 19.57
N SER A 80 -0.94 15.82 19.61
CA SER A 80 -0.79 14.38 19.41
C SER A 80 -1.29 13.89 18.06
N SER A 81 -2.19 14.62 17.41
CA SER A 81 -2.77 14.22 16.13
C SER A 81 -2.70 15.33 15.09
N ILE A 82 -2.43 14.94 13.85
CA ILE A 82 -2.61 15.79 12.67
C ILE A 82 -3.83 15.26 11.92
N GLY A 83 -4.88 16.06 11.88
CA GLY A 83 -6.17 15.69 11.31
C GLY A 83 -6.16 15.51 9.80
N LYS A 84 -7.30 15.07 9.28
CA LYS A 84 -7.49 14.78 7.86
C LYS A 84 -7.38 16.05 7.03
N SER A 85 -6.60 15.99 5.95
CA SER A 85 -6.52 17.08 4.96
C SER A 85 -6.36 18.49 5.56
N ILE A 86 -5.42 18.72 6.50
CA ILE A 86 -5.31 20.00 7.25
C ILE A 86 -5.12 21.29 6.40
N PHE A 87 -4.96 21.15 5.10
CA PHE A 87 -4.86 22.27 4.14
C PHE A 87 -6.08 22.42 3.22
N GLU A 88 -7.09 21.55 3.35
CA GLU A 88 -8.36 21.62 2.65
C GLU A 88 -9.40 22.28 3.56
N GLU A 89 -10.06 23.34 3.08
CA GLU A 89 -11.24 23.88 3.77
C GLU A 89 -12.49 23.39 3.03
N SER A 90 -13.40 22.73 3.76
CA SER A 90 -14.71 22.33 3.26
C SER A 90 -15.63 23.55 3.23
N LEU A 91 -16.01 24.05 2.04
CA LEU A 91 -17.04 25.08 1.95
C LEU A 91 -18.43 24.45 2.03
N TYR A 92 -19.13 24.74 3.13
CA TYR A 92 -20.57 24.55 3.25
C TYR A 92 -21.28 25.82 2.77
N GLU A 93 -21.66 25.88 1.49
CA GLU A 93 -22.51 26.94 0.95
C GLU A 93 -23.92 26.41 0.65
N ASN A 94 -24.95 27.06 1.22
CA ASN A 94 -26.36 26.78 0.91
C ASN A 94 -26.79 25.31 1.05
N GLY A 95 -26.24 24.59 2.04
CA GLY A 95 -26.60 23.19 2.31
C GLY A 95 -26.09 22.20 1.25
N LYS A 96 -25.09 22.58 0.44
CA LYS A 96 -24.37 21.69 -0.48
C LYS A 96 -22.87 21.85 -0.30
N TYR A 97 -22.15 20.74 -0.44
CA TYR A 97 -20.70 20.79 -0.63
C TYR A 97 -20.40 21.50 -1.94
N VAL A 98 -19.69 22.62 -1.86
CA VAL A 98 -19.17 23.33 -3.03
C VAL A 98 -17.66 23.13 -3.06
N ASP A 99 -17.14 22.85 -4.25
CA ASP A 99 -15.74 22.52 -4.54
C ASP A 99 -14.75 23.27 -3.63
N THR A 100 -13.93 22.50 -2.90
CA THR A 100 -13.08 22.96 -1.79
C THR A 100 -12.20 24.13 -2.22
N LYS A 101 -12.24 25.23 -1.47
CA LYS A 101 -11.30 26.33 -1.68
C LYS A 101 -10.01 25.98 -0.94
N TYR A 102 -9.17 25.18 -1.60
CA TYR A 102 -7.77 25.01 -1.24
C TYR A 102 -7.15 26.36 -0.87
N TYR A 103 -6.63 26.51 0.36
CA TYR A 103 -5.82 27.68 0.70
C TYR A 103 -4.67 27.74 -0.29
N VAL A 104 -4.69 28.67 -1.24
CA VAL A 104 -3.66 28.76 -2.29
C VAL A 104 -2.25 28.78 -1.70
N MET A 105 -2.12 29.17 -0.43
CA MET A 105 -0.87 29.22 0.29
C MET A 105 -0.22 27.86 0.64
N TYR A 106 -0.97 26.77 0.86
CA TYR A 106 -0.32 25.48 1.22
C TYR A 106 0.57 24.95 0.09
N LYS A 107 0.27 25.33 -1.16
CA LYS A 107 1.13 25.02 -2.32
C LYS A 107 2.51 25.64 -2.19
N TYR A 108 2.73 26.63 -1.32
CA TYR A 108 4.06 27.19 -1.07
C TYR A 108 4.78 26.56 0.11
N VAL A 109 4.16 25.68 0.90
CA VAL A 109 4.86 24.98 1.99
C VAL A 109 5.97 24.13 1.39
N THR A 110 7.19 24.34 1.87
CA THR A 110 8.42 23.69 1.39
C THR A 110 9.05 22.76 2.41
N ALA A 111 8.80 22.99 3.70
CA ALA A 111 9.28 22.18 4.80
C ALA A 111 8.23 22.11 5.90
N ILE A 112 8.06 20.92 6.48
CA ILE A 112 7.25 20.69 7.66
C ILE A 112 8.15 20.09 8.75
N HIS A 113 8.03 20.57 9.98
CA HIS A 113 8.53 19.91 11.17
C HIS A 113 7.35 19.46 12.03
N LEU A 114 7.32 18.17 12.33
CA LEU A 114 6.36 17.56 13.25
C LEU A 114 7.03 17.29 14.59
N PRO A 115 6.43 17.66 15.72
CA PRO A 115 6.97 17.36 17.03
C PRO A 115 6.84 15.87 17.36
N ASP A 116 7.71 15.36 18.24
CA ASP A 116 7.66 13.96 18.69
C ASP A 116 6.43 13.66 19.55
N THR A 117 5.66 14.66 19.99
CA THR A 117 4.36 14.48 20.63
C THR A 117 3.31 13.91 19.68
N VAL A 118 3.49 14.03 18.36
CA VAL A 118 2.56 13.50 17.36
C VAL A 118 2.64 11.98 17.33
N GLU A 119 1.51 11.34 17.61
CA GLU A 119 1.30 9.89 17.57
C GLU A 119 0.47 9.47 16.36
N GLU A 120 -0.30 10.39 15.77
CA GLU A 120 -1.24 10.10 14.68
C GLU A 120 -1.15 11.13 13.55
N ILE A 121 -1.17 10.67 12.30
CA ILE A 121 -1.29 11.53 11.11
C ILE A 121 -2.38 10.98 10.22
N HIS A 122 -3.49 11.68 10.07
CA HIS A 122 -4.69 11.16 9.42
C HIS A 122 -4.64 11.28 7.90
N CYS A 123 -5.66 10.73 7.24
CA CYS A 123 -5.73 10.63 5.79
C CYS A 123 -5.46 11.97 5.10
N ARG A 124 -4.59 11.97 4.09
CA ARG A 124 -4.32 13.13 3.23
C ARG A 124 -3.84 14.39 3.95
N ALA A 125 -3.37 14.30 5.20
CA ALA A 125 -2.95 15.44 6.02
C ALA A 125 -2.08 16.46 5.25
N PHE A 126 -1.12 15.98 4.44
CA PHE A 126 -0.24 16.83 3.63
C PHE A 126 -0.31 16.48 2.13
N GLU A 127 -1.42 15.88 1.68
CA GLU A 127 -1.63 15.56 0.26
C GLU A 127 -1.58 16.85 -0.59
N ASN A 128 -1.00 16.75 -1.79
CA ASN A 128 -0.93 17.83 -2.76
C ASN A 128 -0.18 19.09 -2.28
N CYS A 129 0.61 19.02 -1.19
CA CYS A 129 1.64 20.01 -0.89
C CYS A 129 2.78 19.95 -1.93
N THR A 130 2.49 20.41 -3.15
CA THR A 130 3.30 20.22 -4.37
C THR A 130 4.69 20.87 -4.34
N ASN A 131 5.00 21.68 -3.32
CA ASN A 131 6.35 22.21 -3.09
C ASN A 131 7.02 21.70 -1.82
N LEU A 132 6.36 20.83 -1.04
CA LEU A 132 6.93 20.23 0.17
C LEU A 132 8.08 19.32 -0.21
N MET A 133 9.30 19.64 0.25
CA MET A 133 10.53 18.90 -0.07
C MET A 133 11.06 18.10 1.11
N THR A 134 10.73 18.51 2.33
CA THR A 134 11.24 17.90 3.56
C THR A 134 10.18 17.86 4.65
N ILE A 135 10.11 16.73 5.34
CA ILE A 135 9.27 16.49 6.51
C ILE A 135 9.95 15.41 7.35
N ASN A 136 9.89 15.51 8.68
CA ASN A 136 10.33 14.43 9.56
C ASN A 136 9.15 13.53 9.93
N ILE A 137 9.44 12.26 10.18
CA ILE A 137 8.50 11.32 10.79
C ILE A 137 8.70 11.41 12.31
N PRO A 138 7.64 11.67 13.11
CA PRO A 138 7.70 11.66 14.57
C PRO A 138 8.12 10.30 15.12
N SER A 139 8.87 10.27 16.22
CA SER A 139 9.33 9.02 16.83
C SER A 139 8.25 8.24 17.58
N ASN A 140 7.19 8.90 18.02
CA ASN A 140 6.04 8.27 18.68
C ASN A 140 4.89 7.98 17.71
N LEU A 141 5.09 8.10 16.40
CA LEU A 141 4.06 7.82 15.39
C LEU A 141 3.60 6.37 15.48
N ARG A 142 2.32 6.15 15.73
CA ARG A 142 1.65 4.85 15.83
C ARG A 142 0.58 4.65 14.76
N TYR A 143 0.01 5.75 14.27
CA TYR A 143 -1.06 5.72 13.28
C TYR A 143 -0.74 6.61 12.09
N THR A 144 -0.95 6.09 10.88
CA THR A 144 -1.05 6.91 9.68
C THR A 144 -2.38 6.66 8.99
N GLY A 145 -2.93 7.67 8.32
CA GLY A 145 -4.02 7.53 7.37
C GLY A 145 -3.50 7.27 5.96
N SER A 146 -4.40 7.18 4.99
CA SER A 146 -4.02 6.99 3.58
C SER A 146 -3.53 8.29 2.93
N TYR A 147 -2.53 8.18 2.05
CA TYR A 147 -2.03 9.24 1.17
C TYR A 147 -1.48 10.48 1.91
N ILE A 148 -0.87 10.30 3.09
CA ILE A 148 -0.48 11.44 3.95
C ILE A 148 0.48 12.42 3.28
N LEU A 149 1.27 11.95 2.31
CA LEU A 149 2.29 12.73 1.58
C LEU A 149 2.16 12.60 0.05
N ALA A 150 1.01 12.13 -0.45
CA ALA A 150 0.79 11.99 -1.89
C ALA A 150 0.91 13.34 -2.62
N GLY A 151 1.51 13.34 -3.82
CA GLY A 151 1.71 14.56 -4.60
C GLY A 151 2.76 15.56 -4.07
N THR A 152 3.47 15.24 -2.98
CA THR A 152 4.57 16.07 -2.46
C THR A 152 5.86 15.90 -3.26
N LYS A 153 6.83 16.81 -3.08
CA LYS A 153 8.18 16.73 -3.66
C LYS A 153 9.21 16.13 -2.68
N VAL A 154 8.76 15.47 -1.62
CA VAL A 154 9.63 14.79 -0.65
C VAL A 154 10.40 13.69 -1.38
N ARG A 155 11.74 13.73 -1.26
CA ARG A 155 12.64 12.80 -1.97
C ARG A 155 13.22 11.72 -1.08
N GLU A 156 13.23 11.92 0.22
CA GLU A 156 13.76 10.98 1.20
C GLU A 156 12.84 10.96 2.41
N LEU A 157 12.47 9.75 2.84
CA LEU A 157 11.82 9.51 4.12
C LEU A 157 12.79 8.76 5.04
N VAL A 158 12.91 9.24 6.27
CA VAL A 158 13.72 8.62 7.31
C VAL A 158 12.80 8.30 8.48
N PHE A 159 12.60 7.01 8.71
CA PHE A 159 11.82 6.52 9.84
C PHE A 159 12.73 6.45 11.07
N PRO A 160 12.33 7.07 12.19
CA PRO A 160 13.11 7.06 13.42
C PRO A 160 13.11 5.67 14.07
N LYS A 161 14.10 5.43 14.94
CA LYS A 161 14.14 4.24 15.79
C LYS A 161 12.91 4.22 16.69
N GLY A 162 12.29 3.04 16.85
CA GLY A 162 11.10 2.86 17.69
C GLY A 162 9.84 2.58 16.88
N ILE A 163 9.80 2.98 15.60
CA ILE A 163 8.72 2.61 14.68
C ILE A 163 8.81 1.11 14.39
N THR A 164 7.78 0.37 14.78
CA THR A 164 7.68 -1.08 14.58
C THR A 164 6.84 -1.45 13.37
N GLU A 165 5.97 -0.56 12.90
CA GLU A 165 5.04 -0.84 11.79
C GLU A 165 4.90 0.40 10.89
N ILE A 166 4.78 0.18 9.58
CA ILE A 166 4.43 1.21 8.60
C ILE A 166 3.11 0.79 7.96
N CYS A 167 1.99 1.15 8.58
CA CYS A 167 0.66 0.80 8.11
C CYS A 167 -0.29 1.98 8.24
N CYS A 168 -1.33 2.02 7.41
CA CYS A 168 -2.50 2.79 7.78
C CYS A 168 -3.15 2.04 8.94
N GLY A 169 -3.48 2.71 10.05
CA GLY A 169 -4.36 2.06 11.01
C GLY A 169 -5.79 2.02 10.44
N VAL A 170 -6.61 1.14 10.98
CA VAL A 170 -8.06 1.20 10.76
C VAL A 170 -8.59 2.44 11.48
N ASP A 171 -9.17 3.40 10.75
CA ASP A 171 -9.97 4.48 11.34
C ASP A 171 -11.08 3.83 12.17
N LEU A 172 -10.92 3.84 13.50
CA LEU A 172 -11.85 3.22 14.45
C LEU A 172 -13.26 3.83 14.39
N ASP A 173 -13.38 5.03 13.81
CA ASP A 173 -14.63 5.77 13.68
C ASP A 173 -15.37 5.49 12.36
N SER A 174 -14.74 4.74 11.44
CA SER A 174 -15.42 4.28 10.23
C SER A 174 -16.19 2.99 10.53
N SER A 175 -17.50 3.12 10.77
CA SER A 175 -18.47 2.01 10.83
C SER A 175 -18.59 1.18 9.53
N PHE A 176 -17.69 1.39 8.58
CA PHE A 176 -17.53 0.64 7.33
C PHE A 176 -16.15 -0.03 7.32
N ILE A 177 -16.01 -1.11 8.09
CA ILE A 177 -14.98 -2.11 7.82
C ILE A 177 -15.42 -2.82 6.54
N ILE A 178 -14.81 -2.46 5.41
CA ILE A 178 -14.94 -3.25 4.18
C ILE A 178 -13.77 -4.25 4.20
N PRO A 179 -14.03 -5.57 4.24
CA PRO A 179 -12.99 -6.57 4.02
C PRO A 179 -12.25 -6.26 2.71
N ASN A 180 -10.92 -6.35 2.68
CA ASN A 180 -10.04 -6.08 1.52
C ASN A 180 -9.68 -4.61 1.21
N GLN A 181 -9.63 -3.69 2.19
CA GLN A 181 -9.05 -2.36 1.94
C GLN A 181 -7.51 -2.37 1.97
N CYS A 182 -6.90 -2.00 0.85
CA CYS A 182 -5.49 -1.62 0.81
C CYS A 182 -5.26 -0.29 1.56
N PHE A 183 -4.19 -0.21 2.36
CA PHE A 183 -3.91 0.86 3.32
C PHE A 183 -2.79 1.82 2.87
N PHE A 184 -3.12 2.80 2.03
CA PHE A 184 -2.18 3.59 1.21
C PHE A 184 -1.34 4.67 1.94
N SER A 185 -0.74 4.40 3.11
CA SER A 185 -0.11 5.43 3.97
C SER A 185 0.85 6.40 3.25
N PHE A 186 1.96 5.90 2.72
CA PHE A 186 2.97 6.65 1.96
C PHE A 186 2.88 6.40 0.44
N ALA A 187 1.67 6.13 -0.07
CA ALA A 187 1.45 5.88 -1.49
C ALA A 187 1.48 7.15 -2.35
N ASP A 188 1.66 6.97 -3.66
CA ASP A 188 1.69 8.02 -4.71
C ASP A 188 2.71 9.15 -4.47
N MET A 189 3.79 8.87 -3.74
CA MET A 189 4.92 9.79 -3.58
C MET A 189 5.83 9.75 -4.81
N LYS A 190 5.38 10.35 -5.93
CA LYS A 190 6.07 10.32 -7.25
C LYS A 190 7.48 10.88 -7.29
N TYR A 191 7.93 11.57 -6.23
CA TYR A 191 9.28 12.13 -6.11
C TYR A 191 10.15 11.42 -5.07
N LEU A 192 9.59 10.48 -4.30
CA LEU A 192 10.30 9.72 -3.28
C LEU A 192 11.35 8.84 -3.96
N ARG A 193 12.62 9.04 -3.62
CA ARG A 193 13.76 8.31 -4.21
C ARG A 193 14.39 7.32 -3.26
N LYS A 194 14.25 7.56 -1.95
CA LYS A 194 14.92 6.82 -0.89
C LYS A 194 14.02 6.73 0.34
N VAL A 195 13.98 5.55 0.92
CA VAL A 195 13.37 5.29 2.23
C VAL A 195 14.44 4.67 3.12
N VAL A 196 14.61 5.23 4.32
CA VAL A 196 15.46 4.67 5.37
C VAL A 196 14.54 4.08 6.42
N LEU A 197 14.44 2.75 6.43
CA LEU A 197 13.67 1.98 7.41
C LEU A 197 14.49 1.79 8.70
N PRO A 198 13.86 1.77 9.89
CA PRO A 198 14.57 1.61 11.14
C PRO A 198 14.83 0.14 11.46
N GLU A 199 15.93 -0.13 12.15
CA GLU A 199 16.14 -1.43 12.80
C GLU A 199 15.04 -1.68 13.84
N GLY A 200 14.48 -2.88 13.86
CA GLY A 200 13.36 -3.25 14.73
C GLY A 200 11.98 -3.09 14.09
N LEU A 201 11.90 -2.55 12.86
CA LEU A 201 10.66 -2.59 12.06
C LEU A 201 10.24 -4.05 11.84
N LYS A 202 8.97 -4.34 12.13
CA LYS A 202 8.35 -5.67 12.03
C LYS A 202 7.48 -5.80 10.80
N LYS A 203 6.76 -4.74 10.44
CA LYS A 203 5.71 -4.82 9.42
C LYS A 203 5.76 -3.65 8.44
N ILE A 204 5.63 -3.97 7.15
CA ILE A 204 5.33 -3.00 6.08
C ILE A 204 3.94 -3.32 5.57
N GLY A 205 3.01 -2.43 5.85
CA GLY A 205 1.58 -2.67 5.64
C GLY A 205 1.12 -2.55 4.20
N ASP A 206 -0.14 -2.92 3.99
CA ASP A 206 -0.79 -2.96 2.68
C ASP A 206 -0.59 -1.67 1.89
N SER A 207 -0.08 -1.75 0.67
CA SER A 207 0.10 -0.60 -0.23
C SER A 207 0.88 0.59 0.35
N ALA A 208 1.64 0.41 1.44
CA ALA A 208 2.31 1.48 2.17
C ALA A 208 3.15 2.41 1.26
N PHE A 209 3.81 1.87 0.24
CA PHE A 209 4.61 2.62 -0.73
C PHE A 209 4.14 2.41 -2.18
N SER A 210 2.87 2.04 -2.41
CA SER A 210 2.33 1.86 -3.76
C SER A 210 2.49 3.14 -4.59
N ASP A 211 2.74 2.99 -5.89
CA ASP A 211 2.89 4.09 -6.85
C ASP A 211 4.02 5.10 -6.52
N CYS A 212 4.97 4.73 -5.65
CA CYS A 212 6.23 5.47 -5.44
C CYS A 212 7.19 5.30 -6.64
N THR A 213 6.78 5.81 -7.80
CA THR A 213 7.40 5.58 -9.11
C THR A 213 8.85 6.06 -9.25
N ALA A 214 9.34 6.92 -8.34
CA ALA A 214 10.73 7.38 -8.32
C ALA A 214 11.65 6.61 -7.34
N LEU A 215 11.10 5.70 -6.52
CA LEU A 215 11.87 4.95 -5.52
C LEU A 215 12.83 4.00 -6.24
N LYS A 216 14.15 4.16 -6.03
CA LYS A 216 15.15 3.43 -6.83
C LYS A 216 15.60 2.11 -6.23
N SER A 217 15.71 2.10 -4.91
CA SER A 217 16.23 0.98 -4.13
C SER A 217 15.71 1.12 -2.70
N ILE A 218 15.43 -0.01 -2.06
CA ILE A 218 15.11 -0.07 -0.64
C ILE A 218 15.84 -1.26 0.00
N ILE A 219 16.33 -1.04 1.21
CA ILE A 219 16.90 -2.09 2.06
C ILE A 219 15.84 -2.37 3.12
N ILE A 220 15.25 -3.57 3.08
CA ILE A 220 14.28 -4.00 4.08
C ILE A 220 15.08 -4.65 5.21
N PRO A 221 14.99 -4.14 6.47
CA PRO A 221 15.74 -4.69 7.59
C PRO A 221 15.39 -6.16 7.86
N ASN A 222 16.36 -6.93 8.37
CA ASN A 222 16.13 -8.33 8.74
C ASN A 222 15.12 -8.53 9.88
N SER A 223 14.75 -7.45 10.59
CA SER A 223 13.71 -7.50 11.63
C SER A 223 12.30 -7.57 11.07
N VAL A 224 12.10 -7.28 9.77
CA VAL A 224 10.79 -7.29 9.13
C VAL A 224 10.34 -8.73 8.94
N GLU A 225 9.17 -9.02 9.50
CA GLU A 225 8.51 -10.32 9.50
C GLU A 225 7.39 -10.35 8.44
N GLU A 226 6.75 -9.21 8.17
CA GLU A 226 5.61 -9.10 7.25
C GLU A 226 5.81 -7.97 6.22
N ILE A 227 5.60 -8.30 4.94
CA ILE A 227 5.41 -7.33 3.85
C ILE A 227 4.05 -7.65 3.23
N GLU A 228 3.08 -6.77 3.45
CA GLU A 228 1.70 -7.07 3.07
C GLU A 228 1.36 -6.72 1.60
N THR A 229 0.07 -6.82 1.27
CA THR A 229 -0.49 -6.76 -0.08
C THR A 229 -0.12 -5.45 -0.76
N CYS A 230 0.38 -5.54 -1.99
CA CYS A 230 0.72 -4.38 -2.83
C CYS A 230 1.68 -3.34 -2.21
N ALA A 231 2.41 -3.64 -1.12
CA ALA A 231 3.24 -2.69 -0.37
C ALA A 231 4.15 -1.79 -1.24
N PHE A 232 4.70 -2.32 -2.34
CA PHE A 232 5.55 -1.63 -3.33
C PHE A 232 5.01 -1.75 -4.76
N MET A 233 3.70 -1.95 -4.93
CA MET A 233 3.06 -2.04 -6.25
C MET A 233 3.39 -0.78 -7.08
N LYS A 234 3.69 -0.97 -8.37
CA LYS A 234 4.02 0.10 -9.34
C LYS A 234 5.17 1.03 -8.93
N CYS A 235 6.07 0.59 -8.04
CA CYS A 235 7.36 1.24 -7.84
C CYS A 235 8.26 1.06 -9.09
N THR A 236 7.94 1.73 -10.19
CA THR A 236 8.53 1.46 -11.53
C THR A 236 10.02 1.78 -11.65
N SER A 237 10.58 2.61 -10.76
CA SER A 237 12.03 2.85 -10.69
C SER A 237 12.77 1.89 -9.75
N LEU A 238 12.06 1.05 -8.99
CA LEU A 238 12.66 0.18 -7.97
C LEU A 238 13.32 -1.01 -8.67
N LYS A 239 14.64 -0.95 -8.87
CA LYS A 239 15.37 -1.98 -9.63
C LYS A 239 15.84 -3.16 -8.80
N LYS A 240 16.09 -2.91 -7.52
CA LYS A 240 16.65 -3.88 -6.57
C LYS A 240 15.98 -3.71 -5.20
N VAL A 241 15.65 -4.84 -4.60
CA VAL A 241 15.22 -4.95 -3.21
C VAL A 241 16.09 -5.99 -2.51
N THR A 242 16.44 -5.73 -1.25
CA THR A 242 17.01 -6.76 -0.36
C THR A 242 15.90 -7.20 0.59
N LEU A 243 15.44 -8.43 0.43
CA LEU A 243 14.41 -9.03 1.29
C LEU A 243 15.04 -9.52 2.61
N PRO A 244 14.28 -9.55 3.73
CA PRO A 244 14.73 -10.14 4.98
C PRO A 244 15.05 -11.62 4.83
N ASN A 245 16.09 -12.11 5.51
CA ASN A 245 16.46 -13.53 5.43
C ASN A 245 15.49 -14.48 6.14
N SER A 246 14.65 -13.96 7.04
CA SER A 246 13.70 -14.71 7.87
C SER A 246 12.25 -14.55 7.43
N ILE A 247 11.97 -13.83 6.34
CA ILE A 247 10.60 -13.62 5.90
C ILE A 247 10.03 -14.94 5.37
N GLU A 248 8.90 -15.36 5.95
CA GLU A 248 8.23 -16.61 5.57
C GLU A 248 7.11 -16.39 4.56
N GLU A 249 6.55 -15.17 4.54
CA GLU A 249 5.42 -14.78 3.73
C GLU A 249 5.55 -13.36 3.17
N ILE A 250 5.13 -13.18 1.92
CA ILE A 250 4.99 -11.88 1.26
C ILE A 250 3.59 -11.80 0.65
N GLY A 251 2.88 -10.71 0.94
CA GLY A 251 1.50 -10.50 0.52
C GLY A 251 1.32 -10.39 -0.99
N TYR A 252 0.06 -10.56 -1.43
CA TYR A 252 -0.34 -10.53 -2.83
C TYR A 252 0.18 -9.28 -3.54
N GLY A 253 0.87 -9.48 -4.67
CA GLY A 253 1.29 -8.38 -5.52
C GLY A 253 2.20 -7.34 -4.84
N ALA A 254 2.87 -7.67 -3.74
CA ALA A 254 3.70 -6.73 -2.97
C ALA A 254 4.68 -5.93 -3.85
N PHE A 255 5.21 -6.51 -4.93
CA PHE A 255 6.09 -5.83 -5.89
C PHE A 255 5.52 -5.83 -7.33
N GLN A 256 4.21 -6.03 -7.49
CA GLN A 256 3.56 -6.08 -8.80
C GLN A 256 3.82 -4.79 -9.59
N LYS A 257 4.14 -4.91 -10.89
CA LYS A 257 4.42 -3.78 -11.80
C LYS A 257 5.56 -2.86 -11.34
N SER A 258 6.40 -3.29 -10.40
CA SER A 258 7.62 -2.58 -10.03
C SER A 258 8.71 -2.73 -11.11
N GLY A 259 9.78 -1.95 -10.98
CA GLY A 259 10.92 -1.99 -11.90
C GLY A 259 11.95 -3.09 -11.61
N LEU A 260 11.62 -4.08 -10.78
CA LEU A 260 12.59 -5.03 -10.26
C LEU A 260 13.21 -5.86 -11.38
N THR A 261 14.53 -5.94 -11.40
CA THR A 261 15.29 -6.77 -12.34
C THR A 261 16.07 -7.88 -11.63
N GLU A 262 16.30 -7.75 -10.33
CA GLU A 262 17.08 -8.68 -9.52
C GLU A 262 16.48 -8.73 -8.10
N VAL A 263 16.12 -9.94 -7.66
CA VAL A 263 15.66 -10.22 -6.29
C VAL A 263 16.30 -11.52 -5.81
N ASN A 264 16.86 -11.49 -4.61
CA ASN A 264 17.29 -12.71 -3.94
C ASN A 264 16.09 -13.27 -3.17
N ILE A 265 15.52 -14.37 -3.64
CA ILE A 265 14.43 -15.06 -2.95
C ILE A 265 14.99 -15.69 -1.67
N PRO A 266 14.46 -15.32 -0.48
CA PRO A 266 14.94 -15.88 0.77
C PRO A 266 14.51 -17.34 0.90
N LYS A 267 15.38 -18.17 1.49
CA LYS A 267 15.13 -19.61 1.66
C LYS A 267 13.95 -19.93 2.58
N SER A 268 13.61 -19.00 3.46
CA SER A 268 12.48 -19.09 4.37
C SER A 268 11.13 -18.83 3.68
N LEU A 269 11.11 -18.28 2.46
CA LEU A 269 9.88 -17.99 1.75
C LEU A 269 9.22 -19.30 1.31
N VAL A 270 8.26 -19.76 2.10
CA VAL A 270 7.50 -21.00 1.90
C VAL A 270 6.00 -20.75 1.77
N LYS A 271 5.57 -19.50 2.01
CA LYS A 271 4.22 -19.01 1.74
C LYS A 271 4.32 -17.69 0.98
N ASN A 272 3.34 -17.39 0.12
CA ASN A 272 3.11 -16.03 -0.35
C ASN A 272 1.70 -15.90 -0.91
N GLY A 273 1.17 -14.68 -0.85
CA GLY A 273 -0.12 -14.33 -1.43
C GLY A 273 -0.12 -14.26 -2.96
N GLY A 274 0.87 -14.84 -3.65
CA GLY A 274 0.96 -14.89 -5.11
C GLY A 274 1.16 -13.56 -5.84
N CYS A 275 1.45 -13.66 -7.14
CA CYS A 275 1.69 -12.51 -8.03
C CYS A 275 2.70 -11.47 -7.51
N ILE A 276 3.57 -11.82 -6.56
CA ILE A 276 4.50 -10.90 -5.89
C ILE A 276 5.24 -10.03 -6.91
N PHE A 277 5.73 -10.65 -7.98
CA PHE A 277 6.54 -10.02 -9.01
C PHE A 277 5.77 -9.84 -10.32
N ARG A 278 4.43 -9.89 -10.29
CA ARG A 278 3.61 -9.87 -11.51
C ARG A 278 3.90 -8.66 -12.38
N ASN A 279 4.16 -8.85 -13.67
CA ASN A 279 4.53 -7.80 -14.63
C ASN A 279 5.78 -7.01 -14.22
N THR A 280 6.79 -7.68 -13.66
CA THR A 280 8.12 -7.09 -13.43
C THR A 280 9.14 -7.69 -14.40
N PRO A 281 10.23 -6.97 -14.74
CA PRO A 281 11.34 -7.55 -15.49
C PRO A 281 11.97 -8.79 -14.83
N PHE A 282 11.90 -8.88 -13.50
CA PHE A 282 12.38 -10.03 -12.74
C PHE A 282 11.51 -11.28 -12.97
N GLU A 283 10.19 -11.14 -13.00
CA GLU A 283 9.30 -12.25 -13.37
C GLU A 283 9.54 -12.74 -14.80
N GLU A 284 9.76 -11.85 -15.76
CA GLU A 284 10.16 -12.24 -17.13
C GLU A 284 11.48 -13.02 -17.16
N THR A 285 12.35 -12.84 -16.15
CA THR A 285 13.59 -13.61 -16.01
C THR A 285 13.29 -14.98 -15.42
N LEU A 286 12.46 -15.05 -14.36
CA LEU A 286 12.00 -16.32 -13.78
C LEU A 286 11.33 -17.22 -14.82
N GLU A 287 10.50 -16.65 -15.69
CA GLU A 287 9.83 -17.39 -16.78
C GLU A 287 10.82 -17.99 -17.79
N LYS A 288 11.90 -17.27 -18.12
CA LYS A 288 12.94 -17.75 -19.05
C LYS A 288 13.85 -18.81 -18.42
N GLU A 289 13.99 -18.77 -17.10
CA GLU A 289 14.84 -19.68 -16.33
C GLU A 289 14.06 -20.84 -15.71
N ALA A 290 12.75 -20.92 -15.96
CA ALA A 290 11.89 -21.98 -15.48
C ALA A 290 12.42 -23.37 -15.90
N LYS A 291 12.38 -24.32 -14.97
CA LYS A 291 12.73 -25.72 -15.26
C LYS A 291 11.45 -26.45 -15.63
N GLY A 292 11.24 -26.64 -16.93
CA GLY A 292 9.95 -27.06 -17.45
C GLY A 292 8.95 -25.92 -17.36
N ASP A 293 7.69 -26.24 -17.10
CA ASP A 293 6.59 -25.27 -17.11
C ASP A 293 6.27 -24.69 -15.73
N PHE A 294 7.10 -24.97 -14.73
CA PHE A 294 6.88 -24.55 -13.34
C PHE A 294 7.97 -23.59 -12.88
N ILE A 295 7.55 -22.46 -12.31
CA ILE A 295 8.40 -21.56 -11.54
C ILE A 295 8.23 -21.92 -10.07
N ILE A 296 9.29 -22.45 -9.47
CA ILE A 296 9.28 -22.97 -8.09
C ILE A 296 10.33 -22.21 -7.27
N PHE A 297 9.93 -21.75 -6.09
CA PHE A 297 10.83 -21.14 -5.11
C PHE A 297 11.21 -22.16 -4.04
N ASN A 298 12.51 -22.18 -3.70
CA ASN A 298 13.07 -23.01 -2.63
C ASN A 298 12.74 -24.51 -2.74
N ASP A 299 12.50 -24.99 -3.96
CA ASP A 299 12.10 -26.37 -4.30
C ASP A 299 10.75 -26.83 -3.69
N VAL A 300 10.04 -25.99 -2.94
CA VAL A 300 8.83 -26.37 -2.19
C VAL A 300 7.59 -25.52 -2.52
N LEU A 301 7.78 -24.34 -3.11
CA LEU A 301 6.71 -23.36 -3.31
C LEU A 301 6.45 -23.13 -4.80
N LEU A 302 5.32 -23.62 -5.31
CA LEU A 302 4.93 -23.41 -6.70
C LEU A 302 4.40 -21.98 -6.88
N TYR A 303 5.23 -21.10 -7.46
CA TYR A 303 4.90 -19.70 -7.69
C TYR A 303 3.97 -19.51 -8.89
N LYS A 304 4.27 -20.19 -10.02
CA LYS A 304 3.53 -20.00 -11.27
C LYS A 304 3.70 -21.19 -12.20
N TYR A 305 2.61 -21.57 -12.86
CA TYR A 305 2.62 -22.45 -14.02
C TYR A 305 2.56 -21.61 -15.31
N ILE A 306 3.47 -21.90 -16.25
CA ILE A 306 3.63 -21.14 -17.52
C ILE A 306 3.43 -22.01 -18.76
N GLY A 307 3.05 -23.28 -18.57
CA GLY A 307 2.85 -24.23 -19.65
C GLY A 307 1.49 -24.09 -20.32
N GLU A 308 1.32 -24.86 -21.39
CA GLU A 308 0.14 -24.86 -22.26
C GLU A 308 -0.63 -26.20 -22.21
N ASP A 309 -0.20 -27.14 -21.36
CA ASP A 309 -0.81 -28.47 -21.26
C ASP A 309 -2.25 -28.40 -20.72
N GLU A 310 -3.12 -29.25 -21.27
CA GLU A 310 -4.49 -29.41 -20.76
C GLU A 310 -4.53 -30.22 -19.46
N ASN A 311 -3.55 -31.11 -19.23
CA ASN A 311 -3.47 -31.97 -18.06
C ASN A 311 -2.12 -31.72 -17.39
N VAL A 312 -2.15 -31.11 -16.21
CA VAL A 312 -0.95 -30.71 -15.49
C VAL A 312 -0.72 -31.63 -14.30
N VAL A 313 0.51 -32.12 -14.16
CA VAL A 313 0.94 -32.89 -12.99
C VAL A 313 1.95 -32.05 -12.22
N ILE A 314 1.57 -31.60 -11.02
CA ILE A 314 2.48 -30.81 -10.18
C ILE A 314 3.60 -31.74 -9.67
N PRO A 315 4.88 -31.32 -9.72
CA PRO A 315 6.00 -32.16 -9.30
C PRO A 315 5.94 -32.55 -7.81
N ASP A 316 6.36 -33.78 -7.49
CA ASP A 316 6.57 -34.22 -6.10
C ASP A 316 7.55 -33.31 -5.36
N GLY A 317 7.31 -33.10 -4.06
CA GLY A 317 8.14 -32.27 -3.18
C GLY A 317 7.62 -30.83 -3.02
N ILE A 318 6.66 -30.40 -3.84
CA ILE A 318 5.93 -29.15 -3.63
C ILE A 318 5.08 -29.27 -2.37
N GLU A 319 5.23 -28.32 -1.45
CA GLU A 319 4.52 -28.27 -0.17
C GLU A 319 3.38 -27.24 -0.19
N SER A 320 3.48 -26.20 -1.03
CA SER A 320 2.48 -25.14 -1.15
C SER A 320 2.35 -24.62 -2.59
N ILE A 321 1.12 -24.25 -2.97
CA ILE A 321 0.77 -23.65 -4.25
C ILE A 321 0.29 -22.22 -4.00
N CYS A 322 1.01 -21.25 -4.56
CA CYS A 322 0.72 -19.82 -4.34
C CYS A 322 -0.61 -19.38 -4.98
N ASP A 323 -1.12 -18.26 -4.50
CA ASP A 323 -2.27 -17.58 -5.09
C ASP A 323 -2.02 -17.32 -6.57
N ARG A 324 -3.05 -17.59 -7.38
CA ARG A 324 -3.05 -17.32 -8.83
C ARG A 324 -1.89 -17.99 -9.58
N ALA A 325 -1.33 -19.08 -9.04
CA ALA A 325 -0.27 -19.85 -9.69
C ALA A 325 -0.70 -20.34 -11.10
N PHE A 326 -2.00 -20.55 -11.33
CA PHE A 326 -2.58 -20.98 -12.60
C PHE A 326 -3.38 -19.89 -13.32
N LEU A 327 -3.31 -18.63 -12.88
CA LEU A 327 -4.12 -17.53 -13.42
C LEU A 327 -3.93 -17.30 -14.93
N THR A 328 -2.72 -17.53 -15.44
CA THR A 328 -2.39 -17.27 -16.86
C THR A 328 -2.42 -18.53 -17.72
N SER A 329 -3.11 -19.58 -17.28
CA SER A 329 -3.04 -20.92 -17.89
C SER A 329 -4.39 -21.32 -18.50
N PRO A 330 -4.79 -20.72 -19.63
CA PRO A 330 -6.15 -20.82 -20.15
C PRO A 330 -6.53 -22.21 -20.65
N ASN A 331 -5.55 -23.10 -20.88
CA ASN A 331 -5.80 -24.43 -21.45
C ASN A 331 -5.96 -25.54 -20.39
N VAL A 332 -5.67 -25.26 -19.12
CA VAL A 332 -5.60 -26.29 -18.06
C VAL A 332 -7.00 -26.79 -17.70
N LYS A 333 -7.27 -28.06 -18.01
CA LYS A 333 -8.52 -28.76 -17.69
C LYS A 333 -8.42 -29.64 -16.47
N THR A 334 -7.27 -30.27 -16.26
CA THR A 334 -7.04 -31.12 -15.09
C THR A 334 -5.71 -30.79 -14.42
N VAL A 335 -5.70 -30.89 -13.09
CA VAL A 335 -4.49 -30.73 -12.28
C VAL A 335 -4.40 -31.88 -11.29
N GLU A 336 -3.31 -32.63 -11.34
CA GLU A 336 -2.92 -33.63 -10.36
C GLU A 336 -1.99 -32.97 -9.33
N ILE A 337 -2.46 -32.91 -8.08
CA ILE A 337 -1.74 -32.34 -6.95
C ILE A 337 -1.07 -33.48 -6.17
N PRO A 338 0.25 -33.47 -5.93
CA PRO A 338 0.96 -34.56 -5.26
C PRO A 338 0.74 -34.55 -3.73
N GLU A 339 0.91 -35.71 -3.10
CA GLU A 339 0.79 -35.96 -1.65
C GLU A 339 1.77 -35.15 -0.77
N SER A 340 2.71 -34.42 -1.38
CA SER A 340 3.57 -33.50 -0.62
C SER A 340 2.87 -32.17 -0.31
N VAL A 341 1.83 -31.80 -1.06
CA VAL A 341 1.15 -30.51 -0.92
C VAL A 341 0.29 -30.49 0.33
N ARG A 342 0.47 -29.45 1.15
CA ARG A 342 -0.26 -29.23 2.40
C ARG A 342 -1.22 -28.04 2.33
N TYR A 343 -0.87 -27.05 1.51
CA TYR A 343 -1.57 -25.77 1.40
C TYR A 343 -1.92 -25.47 -0.06
N ILE A 344 -3.21 -25.24 -0.33
CA ILE A 344 -3.72 -24.75 -1.60
C ILE A 344 -4.31 -23.36 -1.32
N ASN A 345 -3.59 -22.31 -1.72
CA ASN A 345 -4.09 -20.95 -1.59
C ASN A 345 -5.08 -20.62 -2.73
N ASP A 346 -5.32 -19.33 -3.03
CA ASP A 346 -6.07 -18.76 -4.18
C ASP A 346 -5.53 -19.18 -5.59
N ALA A 347 -4.92 -20.35 -5.70
CA ALA A 347 -4.10 -20.84 -6.80
C ALA A 347 -4.84 -20.92 -8.13
N PHE A 348 -6.12 -21.34 -8.08
CA PHE A 348 -6.95 -21.60 -9.25
C PHE A 348 -8.02 -20.53 -9.45
N GLN A 349 -8.00 -19.46 -8.64
CA GLN A 349 -8.91 -18.35 -8.79
C GLN A 349 -8.81 -17.75 -10.20
N SER A 350 -9.94 -17.65 -10.87
CA SER A 350 -10.05 -16.92 -12.13
C SER A 350 -10.58 -15.50 -11.92
N SER A 351 -10.18 -14.56 -12.76
CA SER A 351 -10.78 -13.22 -12.73
C SER A 351 -12.12 -13.22 -13.47
N VAL A 352 -13.05 -12.32 -13.15
CA VAL A 352 -14.35 -12.18 -13.87
C VAL A 352 -14.20 -12.02 -15.41
N TYR A 353 -13.01 -11.64 -15.88
CA TYR A 353 -12.70 -11.46 -17.30
C TYR A 353 -12.03 -12.67 -17.96
N ASP A 354 -11.71 -13.71 -17.19
CA ASP A 354 -11.08 -14.94 -17.65
C ASP A 354 -11.87 -16.13 -17.09
N THR A 355 -12.28 -17.09 -17.91
CA THR A 355 -13.02 -18.25 -17.40
C THR A 355 -12.04 -19.36 -17.08
N SER A 356 -12.02 -19.85 -15.84
CA SER A 356 -11.27 -21.06 -15.51
C SER A 356 -11.72 -22.22 -16.38
N THR A 357 -10.76 -22.95 -16.94
CA THR A 357 -11.00 -24.14 -17.76
C THR A 357 -10.90 -25.45 -16.97
N ILE A 358 -10.66 -25.38 -15.66
CA ILE A 358 -10.46 -26.55 -14.81
C ILE A 358 -11.77 -27.31 -14.65
N GLU A 359 -11.83 -28.51 -15.23
CA GLU A 359 -12.99 -29.39 -15.20
C GLU A 359 -12.96 -30.37 -14.02
N SER A 360 -11.76 -30.78 -13.61
CA SER A 360 -11.53 -31.80 -12.58
C SER A 360 -10.22 -31.56 -11.86
N LEU A 361 -10.23 -31.77 -10.55
CA LEU A 361 -9.05 -31.64 -9.69
C LEU A 361 -9.11 -32.71 -8.59
N VAL A 362 -7.96 -33.30 -8.28
CA VAL A 362 -7.81 -34.26 -7.19
C VAL A 362 -7.04 -33.58 -6.07
N ILE A 363 -7.70 -33.41 -4.91
CA ILE A 363 -7.07 -32.92 -3.69
C ILE A 363 -6.50 -34.14 -2.93
N PRO A 364 -5.19 -34.21 -2.66
CA PRO A 364 -4.59 -35.34 -1.96
C PRO A 364 -4.90 -35.31 -0.46
N ASP A 365 -4.80 -36.48 0.19
CA ASP A 365 -5.07 -36.67 1.62
C ASP A 365 -4.08 -35.91 2.53
N SER A 366 -3.03 -35.33 1.96
CA SER A 366 -2.05 -34.48 2.63
C SER A 366 -2.51 -33.04 2.85
N VAL A 367 -3.53 -32.57 2.13
CA VAL A 367 -4.00 -31.17 2.23
C VAL A 367 -4.73 -30.96 3.54
N GLU A 368 -4.31 -29.96 4.30
CA GLU A 368 -4.89 -29.62 5.61
C GLU A 368 -5.86 -28.42 5.53
N GLU A 369 -5.68 -27.55 4.55
CA GLU A 369 -6.37 -26.27 4.44
C GLU A 369 -6.58 -25.89 2.96
N ILE A 370 -7.79 -25.41 2.66
CA ILE A 370 -8.16 -24.78 1.39
C ILE A 370 -8.45 -23.32 1.71
N ASP A 371 -7.60 -22.41 1.25
CA ASP A 371 -7.66 -20.99 1.60
C ASP A 371 -8.84 -20.27 0.91
N ALA A 372 -9.04 -18.99 1.29
CA ALA A 372 -10.13 -18.11 0.91
C ALA A 372 -10.59 -18.31 -0.53
N TYR A 373 -10.12 -17.70 -1.59
CA TYR A 373 -10.73 -17.84 -2.92
C TYR A 373 -10.11 -18.99 -3.75
N ALA A 374 -9.64 -20.07 -3.11
CA ALA A 374 -8.83 -21.14 -3.71
C ALA A 374 -9.27 -21.62 -5.10
N PHE A 375 -10.57 -21.85 -5.26
CA PHE A 375 -11.21 -22.33 -6.49
C PHE A 375 -12.33 -21.38 -6.96
N ALA A 376 -12.35 -20.13 -6.49
CA ALA A 376 -13.37 -19.18 -6.90
C ALA A 376 -13.34 -18.95 -8.43
N GLU A 377 -14.52 -18.84 -9.03
CA GLU A 377 -14.73 -18.72 -10.48
C GLU A 377 -14.18 -19.89 -11.30
N CYS A 378 -14.03 -21.08 -10.68
CA CYS A 378 -13.80 -22.34 -11.39
C CYS A 378 -15.07 -22.81 -12.14
N THR A 379 -15.51 -22.02 -13.12
CA THR A 379 -16.79 -22.17 -13.83
C THR A 379 -16.93 -23.48 -14.61
N ALA A 380 -15.83 -24.17 -14.94
CA ALA A 380 -15.84 -25.47 -15.62
C ALA A 380 -15.84 -26.67 -14.66
N LEU A 381 -15.59 -26.47 -13.36
CA LEU A 381 -15.43 -27.53 -12.37
C LEU A 381 -16.77 -28.23 -12.14
N LYS A 382 -16.84 -29.55 -12.36
CA LYS A 382 -18.10 -30.31 -12.29
C LYS A 382 -18.28 -31.06 -10.98
N LYS A 383 -17.18 -31.54 -10.42
CA LYS A 383 -17.14 -32.37 -9.22
C LYS A 383 -15.86 -32.08 -8.45
N ILE A 384 -15.97 -32.08 -7.13
CA ILE A 384 -14.81 -32.08 -6.25
C ILE A 384 -14.98 -33.02 -5.06
N VAL A 385 -13.88 -33.64 -4.67
CA VAL A 385 -13.77 -34.47 -3.47
C VAL A 385 -12.81 -33.76 -2.51
N ILE A 386 -13.32 -33.43 -1.33
CA ILE A 386 -12.58 -32.81 -0.23
C ILE A 386 -12.22 -33.94 0.76
N PRO A 387 -10.93 -34.29 0.90
CA PRO A 387 -10.51 -35.41 1.72
C PRO A 387 -10.71 -35.13 3.21
N ALA A 388 -10.74 -36.19 4.02
CA ALA A 388 -11.00 -36.11 5.46
C ALA A 388 -9.92 -35.34 6.26
N SER A 389 -8.77 -35.10 5.65
CA SER A 389 -7.65 -34.33 6.19
C SER A 389 -7.90 -32.83 6.26
N VAL A 390 -8.77 -32.29 5.41
CA VAL A 390 -9.05 -30.86 5.32
C VAL A 390 -9.79 -30.41 6.58
N LYS A 391 -9.19 -29.46 7.30
CA LYS A 391 -9.70 -28.91 8.56
C LYS A 391 -10.54 -27.66 8.34
N GLU A 392 -10.24 -26.89 7.31
CA GLU A 392 -10.88 -25.62 7.00
C GLU A 392 -11.00 -25.42 5.48
N ILE A 393 -12.16 -24.91 5.06
CA ILE A 393 -12.46 -24.39 3.73
C ILE A 393 -12.71 -22.90 3.90
N GLY A 394 -11.91 -22.07 3.24
CA GLY A 394 -11.96 -20.62 3.36
C GLY A 394 -13.25 -19.97 2.87
N GLU A 395 -13.41 -18.69 3.23
CA GLU A 395 -14.48 -17.82 2.72
C GLU A 395 -14.42 -17.74 1.19
N HIS A 396 -15.54 -17.89 0.49
CA HIS A 396 -15.60 -17.88 -0.98
C HIS A 396 -14.76 -18.93 -1.74
N ALA A 397 -14.29 -20.01 -1.10
CA ALA A 397 -13.41 -21.02 -1.71
C ALA A 397 -13.87 -21.62 -3.04
N PHE A 398 -15.17 -21.81 -3.21
CA PHE A 398 -15.79 -22.30 -4.44
C PHE A 398 -16.83 -21.31 -4.98
N ASP A 399 -16.75 -20.02 -4.61
CA ASP A 399 -17.67 -19.00 -5.11
C ASP A 399 -17.67 -18.96 -6.65
N GLY A 400 -18.82 -18.78 -7.27
CA GLY A 400 -18.95 -18.70 -8.73
C GLY A 400 -18.64 -20.00 -9.49
N CYS A 401 -18.49 -21.14 -8.82
CA CYS A 401 -18.32 -22.46 -9.47
C CYS A 401 -19.65 -22.95 -10.10
N THR A 402 -20.11 -22.26 -11.13
CA THR A 402 -21.46 -22.42 -11.72
C THR A 402 -21.74 -23.80 -12.32
N SER A 403 -20.72 -24.56 -12.74
CA SER A 403 -20.86 -25.93 -13.23
C SER A 403 -20.75 -27.02 -12.16
N LEU A 404 -20.48 -26.66 -10.90
CA LEU A 404 -20.23 -27.60 -9.82
C LEU A 404 -21.54 -28.30 -9.44
N LYS A 405 -21.61 -29.61 -9.72
CA LYS A 405 -22.81 -30.45 -9.51
C LYS A 405 -22.72 -31.32 -8.27
N GLU A 406 -21.51 -31.68 -7.88
CA GLU A 406 -21.26 -32.65 -6.83
C GLU A 406 -20.06 -32.23 -5.99
N VAL A 407 -20.28 -32.07 -4.69
CA VAL A 407 -19.23 -31.87 -3.69
C VAL A 407 -19.31 -33.05 -2.73
N ILE A 408 -18.22 -33.81 -2.62
CA ILE A 408 -18.09 -34.87 -1.62
C ILE A 408 -17.12 -34.37 -0.56
N ILE A 409 -17.57 -34.25 0.69
CA ILE A 409 -16.70 -33.93 1.82
C ILE A 409 -16.59 -35.19 2.66
N GLU A 410 -15.38 -35.75 2.75
CA GLU A 410 -15.14 -37.00 3.49
C GLU A 410 -14.94 -36.76 4.99
N GLY A 411 -14.59 -35.52 5.37
CA GLY A 411 -14.38 -35.07 6.75
C GLY A 411 -15.47 -34.16 7.29
N SER A 412 -15.10 -33.29 8.21
CA SER A 412 -15.98 -32.25 8.77
C SER A 412 -15.20 -30.94 8.95
N PRO A 413 -14.75 -30.33 7.84
CA PRO A 413 -14.01 -29.08 7.90
C PRO A 413 -14.90 -27.96 8.43
N LYS A 414 -14.29 -26.93 9.03
CA LYS A 414 -14.94 -25.64 9.20
C LYS A 414 -15.14 -25.02 7.81
N ILE A 415 -16.36 -24.61 7.49
CA ILE A 415 -16.70 -24.00 6.20
C ILE A 415 -16.83 -22.49 6.40
N GLY A 416 -16.09 -21.71 5.61
CA GLY A 416 -16.12 -20.26 5.61
C GLY A 416 -17.41 -19.69 5.05
N GLU A 417 -17.66 -18.42 5.33
CA GLU A 417 -18.81 -17.69 4.78
C GLU A 417 -18.78 -17.71 3.25
N ASP A 418 -19.94 -17.86 2.61
CA ASP A 418 -20.07 -17.86 1.15
C ASP A 418 -19.16 -18.87 0.39
N ALA A 419 -18.60 -19.89 1.06
CA ALA A 419 -17.66 -20.85 0.45
C ALA A 419 -18.22 -21.55 -0.80
N PHE A 420 -19.54 -21.71 -0.93
CA PHE A 420 -20.21 -22.27 -2.11
C PHE A 420 -21.26 -21.30 -2.69
N LYS A 421 -21.02 -19.99 -2.56
CA LYS A 421 -21.85 -18.95 -3.20
C LYS A 421 -21.81 -19.11 -4.73
N ASP A 422 -22.92 -18.75 -5.38
CA ASP A 422 -23.10 -18.80 -6.85
C ASP A 422 -22.74 -20.15 -7.55
N CYS A 423 -22.71 -21.24 -6.77
CA CYS A 423 -22.67 -22.63 -7.25
C CYS A 423 -24.06 -23.07 -7.73
N ASP A 424 -24.54 -22.50 -8.84
CA ASP A 424 -25.93 -22.68 -9.32
C ASP A 424 -26.32 -24.13 -9.67
N SER A 425 -25.33 -24.95 -10.06
CA SER A 425 -25.55 -26.36 -10.40
C SER A 425 -25.56 -27.30 -9.19
N LEU A 426 -25.22 -26.79 -7.99
CA LEU A 426 -25.07 -27.61 -6.79
C LEU A 426 -26.41 -27.75 -6.06
N VAL A 427 -26.98 -28.95 -6.11
CA VAL A 427 -28.34 -29.23 -5.59
C VAL A 427 -28.42 -29.11 -4.07
N ASN A 428 -27.35 -29.51 -3.36
CA ASN A 428 -27.25 -29.42 -1.91
C ASN A 428 -25.91 -28.76 -1.57
N LYS A 429 -25.95 -27.52 -1.07
CA LYS A 429 -24.74 -26.83 -0.62
C LYS A 429 -24.37 -27.36 0.78
N PRO A 430 -23.09 -27.70 1.03
CA PRO A 430 -22.60 -27.99 2.36
C PRO A 430 -22.88 -26.80 3.31
N GLU A 431 -23.29 -27.10 4.55
CA GLU A 431 -23.48 -26.12 5.64
C GLU A 431 -22.34 -26.18 6.64
#